data_AF-A0A1D1W4N6-F1
#
_entry.id   AF-A0A1D1W4N6-F1
#
_cell.length_a   1.000
_cell.length_b   1.000
_cell.length_c   1.000
_cell.angle_alpha   90.00
_cell.angle_beta   90.00
_cell.angle_gamma   90.00
#
_symmetry.space_group_name_H-M   'P 1'
#
loop_
_entity.id
_entity.type
_entity.pdbx_description
1 polymer ?
#
loop_
_entity_poly.entity_id
_entity_poly.type
_entity_poly.pdbx_seq_one_letter_code
_entity_poly.pdbx_strand_id
1 'polypeptide(L)'
;MKDDNRDKVLREWAEVSEGSAGTSEEKFRIFCGKTFGMDSTSLAELTPTLDQAFSTFDADRDGHLNTAEFQTCWTSWIEPVLFPRNALLVIDIQNDFITGSLALKNAPAKQDGAEVVPIANQLIGLGQFQDVVYSQDWHPSDHCSFIEKISEQELDSSTEITADKAKVFDTVVLAGSPPVKQQLFPSHAVRNTSGADFHEDLKVPPNSKIIKKGTHKHADCMSVFADYRGRPTELDVWLTARNITDVFLCGLAMDYCVGLTALDALDLGYRTWVVEDGTRGCFEDQIEDLKNRIRKKGGIFVKSHEVENILGGTNRNLEKVKAGLSSSALRRHGAKDEAGNA
;
A
#
# COMPACT_ATOMS: atom_id res chain seq x y z
N MET A 1 -21.64 -20.25 -2.85
CA MET A 1 -21.30 -19.74 -1.50
C MET A 1 -21.25 -18.21 -1.42
N LYS A 2 -20.65 -17.49 -2.40
CA LYS A 2 -20.71 -16.00 -2.45
C LYS A 2 -22.12 -15.45 -2.77
N ASP A 3 -22.80 -16.02 -3.77
CA ASP A 3 -24.12 -15.50 -4.18
C ASP A 3 -25.23 -15.77 -3.15
N ASP A 4 -25.24 -16.95 -2.50
CA ASP A 4 -26.18 -17.26 -1.40
C ASP A 4 -26.08 -16.30 -0.22
N ASN A 5 -24.88 -15.81 0.09
CA ASN A 5 -24.69 -14.87 1.20
C ASN A 5 -25.13 -13.46 0.81
N ARG A 6 -24.96 -13.07 -0.46
CA ARG A 6 -25.41 -11.79 -0.99
C ARG A 6 -26.94 -11.69 -0.97
N ASP A 7 -27.63 -12.66 -1.54
CA ASP A 7 -29.10 -12.65 -1.60
C ASP A 7 -29.71 -12.69 -0.21
N LYS A 8 -29.07 -13.40 0.72
CA LYS A 8 -29.46 -13.41 2.13
C LYS A 8 -29.35 -12.01 2.75
N VAL A 9 -28.22 -11.34 2.58
CA VAL A 9 -27.99 -10.03 3.19
C VAL A 9 -28.86 -8.94 2.55
N LEU A 10 -29.12 -8.99 1.25
CA LEU A 10 -30.06 -8.07 0.60
C LEU A 10 -31.48 -8.24 1.16
N ARG A 11 -31.92 -9.48 1.43
CA ARG A 11 -33.19 -9.74 2.12
C ARG A 11 -33.19 -9.22 3.56
N GLU A 12 -32.11 -9.47 4.32
CA GLU A 12 -31.97 -8.95 5.69
C GLU A 12 -32.06 -7.41 5.72
N TRP A 13 -31.43 -6.72 4.76
CA TRP A 13 -31.57 -5.26 4.64
C TRP A 13 -32.98 -4.83 4.28
N ALA A 14 -33.63 -5.49 3.32
CA ALA A 14 -35.01 -5.18 2.93
C ALA A 14 -35.96 -5.27 4.15
N GLU A 15 -35.87 -6.36 4.92
CA GLU A 15 -36.65 -6.55 6.15
C GLU A 15 -36.39 -5.45 7.19
N VAL A 16 -35.12 -5.08 7.40
CA VAL A 16 -34.75 -4.00 8.33
C VAL A 16 -35.30 -2.65 7.86
N SER A 17 -35.15 -2.35 6.57
CA SER A 17 -35.55 -1.08 5.96
C SER A 17 -37.07 -0.87 6.02
N GLU A 18 -37.86 -1.91 5.78
CA GLU A 18 -39.33 -1.85 5.73
C GLU A 18 -40.00 -2.05 7.11
N GLY A 19 -39.41 -2.85 8.00
CA GLY A 19 -40.11 -3.38 9.17
C GLY A 19 -39.87 -2.70 10.53
N SER A 20 -38.87 -1.82 10.66
CA SER A 20 -38.46 -1.27 11.97
C SER A 20 -38.84 0.22 12.17
N ALA A 21 -39.05 0.64 13.42
CA ALA A 21 -39.20 2.06 13.78
C ALA A 21 -37.83 2.76 13.78
N GLY A 22 -37.80 4.05 13.44
CA GLY A 22 -36.56 4.85 13.32
C GLY A 22 -36.29 5.31 11.88
N THR A 23 -35.31 6.21 11.71
CA THR A 23 -34.89 6.69 10.39
C THR A 23 -34.12 5.62 9.61
N SER A 24 -34.03 5.73 8.29
CA SER A 24 -33.23 4.80 7.47
C SER A 24 -31.75 4.78 7.88
N GLU A 25 -31.22 5.94 8.27
CA GLU A 25 -29.85 6.09 8.77
C GLU A 25 -29.63 5.35 10.11
N GLU A 26 -30.57 5.46 11.06
CA GLU A 26 -30.50 4.71 12.33
C GLU A 26 -30.52 3.20 12.09
N LYS A 27 -31.38 2.74 11.18
CA LYS A 27 -31.45 1.33 10.76
C LYS A 27 -30.15 0.86 10.14
N PHE A 28 -29.53 1.69 9.31
CA PHE A 28 -28.23 1.41 8.70
C PHE A 28 -27.11 1.28 9.75
N ARG A 29 -27.06 2.17 10.75
CA ARG A 29 -26.10 2.07 11.86
C ARG A 29 -26.26 0.77 12.62
N ILE A 30 -27.49 0.40 12.97
CA ILE A 30 -27.79 -0.86 13.68
C ILE A 30 -27.37 -2.07 12.84
N PHE A 31 -27.70 -2.06 11.56
CA PHE A 31 -27.31 -3.10 10.61
C PHE A 31 -25.79 -3.25 10.55
N CYS A 32 -25.05 -2.16 10.35
CA CYS A 32 -23.59 -2.14 10.33
C CYS A 32 -23.00 -2.59 11.67
N GLY A 33 -23.53 -2.12 12.80
CA GLY A 33 -23.09 -2.51 14.14
C GLY A 33 -23.19 -4.02 14.35
N LYS A 34 -24.32 -4.63 14.00
CA LYS A 34 -24.50 -6.09 14.05
C LYS A 34 -23.55 -6.81 13.08
N THR A 35 -23.47 -6.33 11.85
CA THR A 35 -22.70 -6.95 10.76
C THR A 35 -21.20 -6.98 11.09
N PHE A 36 -20.66 -5.87 11.56
CA PHE A 36 -19.27 -5.74 11.99
C PHE A 36 -19.04 -6.21 13.43
N GLY A 37 -20.07 -6.65 14.16
CA GLY A 37 -19.94 -7.16 15.54
C GLY A 37 -19.47 -6.11 16.54
N MET A 38 -19.92 -4.86 16.38
CA MET A 38 -19.58 -3.74 17.24
C MET A 38 -20.35 -3.84 18.57
N ASP A 39 -19.67 -3.55 19.68
CA ASP A 39 -20.34 -3.21 20.93
C ASP A 39 -20.84 -1.75 20.90
N SER A 40 -21.51 -1.32 21.98
CA SER A 40 -22.09 0.03 22.05
C SER A 40 -21.04 1.14 21.98
N THR A 41 -19.84 0.91 22.52
CA THR A 41 -18.73 1.87 22.49
C THR A 41 -18.18 2.01 21.08
N SER A 42 -17.89 0.89 20.43
CA SER A 42 -17.41 0.81 19.04
C SER A 42 -18.39 1.43 18.06
N LEU A 43 -19.69 1.18 18.25
CA LEU A 43 -20.74 1.74 17.43
C LEU A 43 -20.81 3.27 17.58
N ALA A 44 -20.71 3.78 18.81
CA ALA A 44 -20.68 5.22 19.06
C ALA A 44 -19.46 5.89 18.41
N GLU A 45 -18.28 5.28 18.50
CA GLU A 45 -17.06 5.79 17.86
C GLU A 45 -17.17 5.82 16.34
N LEU A 46 -17.75 4.77 15.72
CA LEU A 46 -17.87 4.66 14.27
C LEU A 46 -19.08 5.37 13.68
N THR A 47 -20.00 5.88 14.49
CA THR A 47 -21.20 6.58 14.01
C THR A 47 -20.90 7.62 12.92
N PRO A 48 -19.92 8.53 13.07
CA PRO A 48 -19.59 9.50 12.01
C PRO A 48 -19.19 8.84 10.68
N THR A 49 -18.47 7.71 10.73
CA THR A 49 -18.09 6.93 9.55
C THR A 49 -19.29 6.24 8.91
N LEU A 50 -20.20 5.70 9.72
CA LEU A 50 -21.42 5.06 9.24
C LEU A 50 -22.36 6.09 8.56
N ASP A 51 -22.43 7.31 9.11
CA ASP A 51 -23.23 8.42 8.56
C ASP A 51 -22.67 8.89 7.23
N GLN A 52 -21.34 9.07 7.19
CA GLN A 52 -20.63 9.39 5.96
C GLN A 52 -20.88 8.31 4.90
N ALA A 53 -20.83 7.04 5.30
CA ALA A 53 -21.09 5.94 4.37
C ALA A 53 -22.53 5.94 3.87
N PHE A 54 -23.52 6.12 4.75
CA PHE A 54 -24.92 6.23 4.37
C PHE A 54 -25.11 7.32 3.31
N SER A 55 -24.65 8.54 3.59
CA SER A 55 -24.72 9.66 2.64
C SER A 55 -23.93 9.42 1.35
N THR A 56 -22.88 8.61 1.39
CA THR A 56 -22.05 8.26 0.23
C THR A 56 -22.71 7.25 -0.70
N PHE A 57 -23.60 6.41 -0.17
CA PHE A 57 -24.28 5.36 -0.92
C PHE A 57 -25.74 5.71 -1.26
N ASP A 58 -26.35 6.66 -0.55
CA ASP A 58 -27.61 7.33 -0.89
C ASP A 58 -27.36 8.26 -2.11
N ALA A 59 -27.50 7.69 -3.30
CA ALA A 59 -27.08 8.30 -4.55
C ALA A 59 -28.11 9.31 -5.06
N ASP A 60 -29.40 9.05 -4.82
CA ASP A 60 -30.50 9.96 -5.18
C ASP A 60 -30.83 10.99 -4.09
N ARG A 61 -30.24 10.83 -2.89
CA ARG A 61 -30.37 11.73 -1.73
C ARG A 61 -31.79 11.79 -1.19
N ASP A 62 -32.54 10.70 -1.29
CA ASP A 62 -33.89 10.60 -0.76
C ASP A 62 -33.93 10.28 0.75
N GLY A 63 -32.76 10.03 1.37
CA GLY A 63 -32.63 9.66 2.78
C GLY A 63 -32.88 8.18 3.04
N HIS A 64 -32.88 7.35 2.00
CA HIS A 64 -33.03 5.89 2.04
C HIS A 64 -31.90 5.21 1.26
N LEU A 65 -31.66 3.93 1.55
CA LEU A 65 -30.81 3.09 0.69
C LEU A 65 -31.70 2.03 0.06
N ASN A 66 -32.09 2.27 -1.18
CA ASN A 66 -32.85 1.28 -1.95
C ASN A 66 -31.99 0.03 -2.24
N THR A 67 -32.59 -1.01 -2.82
CA THR A 67 -31.88 -2.28 -3.05
C THR A 67 -30.59 -2.12 -3.87
N ALA A 68 -30.58 -1.25 -4.89
CA ALA A 68 -29.42 -1.05 -5.75
C ALA A 68 -28.30 -0.28 -5.05
N GLU A 69 -28.65 0.75 -4.28
CA GLU A 69 -27.72 1.53 -3.47
C GLU A 69 -27.09 0.68 -2.37
N PHE A 70 -27.90 -0.08 -1.66
CA PHE A 70 -27.41 -0.99 -0.63
C PHE A 70 -26.56 -2.12 -1.24
N GLN A 71 -26.92 -2.65 -2.41
CA GLN A 71 -26.07 -3.61 -3.11
C GLN A 71 -24.70 -3.02 -3.46
N THR A 72 -24.64 -1.75 -3.86
CA THR A 72 -23.38 -1.03 -4.10
C THR A 72 -22.59 -0.85 -2.80
N CYS A 73 -23.26 -0.44 -1.71
CA CYS A 73 -22.68 -0.33 -0.37
C CYS A 73 -22.07 -1.67 0.09
N TRP A 74 -22.82 -2.75 -0.05
CA TRP A 74 -22.41 -4.09 0.32
C TRP A 74 -21.17 -4.53 -0.44
N THR A 75 -21.23 -4.50 -1.78
CA THR A 75 -20.17 -5.05 -2.64
C THR A 75 -18.90 -4.21 -2.66
N SER A 76 -19.01 -2.88 -2.52
CA SER A 76 -17.84 -1.99 -2.61
C SER A 76 -17.18 -1.69 -1.25
N TRP A 77 -17.91 -1.84 -0.14
CA TRP A 77 -17.42 -1.51 1.19
C TRP A 77 -17.57 -2.64 2.21
N ILE A 78 -18.81 -3.05 2.53
CA ILE A 78 -19.06 -3.94 3.67
C ILE A 78 -18.45 -5.34 3.44
N GLU A 79 -18.75 -5.98 2.31
CA GLU A 79 -18.25 -7.32 1.97
C GLU A 79 -16.71 -7.34 1.91
N PRO A 80 -16.02 -6.41 1.23
CA PRO A 80 -14.57 -6.33 1.28
C PRO A 80 -14.01 -6.22 2.70
N VAL A 81 -14.65 -5.46 3.61
CA VAL A 81 -14.18 -5.32 5.00
C VAL A 81 -14.37 -6.61 5.80
N LEU A 82 -15.48 -7.32 5.59
CA LEU A 82 -15.77 -8.58 6.28
C LEU A 82 -14.93 -9.75 5.77
N PHE A 83 -14.68 -9.77 4.46
CA PHE A 83 -14.02 -10.87 3.77
C PHE A 83 -12.86 -10.36 2.93
N PRO A 84 -11.83 -9.79 3.58
CA PRO A 84 -10.69 -9.23 2.86
C PRO A 84 -9.92 -10.34 2.15
N ARG A 85 -9.34 -10.00 0.99
CA ARG A 85 -8.26 -10.79 0.39
C ARG A 85 -6.97 -10.01 0.54
N ASN A 86 -6.01 -10.64 1.20
CA ASN A 86 -4.79 -10.03 1.66
C ASN A 86 -3.62 -10.49 0.80
N ALA A 87 -2.78 -9.56 0.36
CA ALA A 87 -1.48 -9.84 -0.22
C ALA A 87 -0.36 -9.33 0.71
N LEU A 88 0.74 -10.07 0.77
CA LEU A 88 1.99 -9.59 1.37
C LEU A 88 2.89 -9.03 0.26
N LEU A 89 3.36 -7.80 0.43
CA LEU A 89 4.35 -7.16 -0.42
C LEU A 89 5.69 -7.14 0.34
N VAL A 90 6.67 -7.88 -0.19
CA VAL A 90 8.03 -8.00 0.37
C VAL A 90 8.95 -7.10 -0.44
N ILE A 91 9.27 -5.94 0.11
CA ILE A 91 9.89 -4.84 -0.63
C ILE A 91 11.42 -4.88 -0.49
N ASP A 92 12.12 -5.09 -1.59
CA ASP A 92 13.56 -4.82 -1.76
C ASP A 92 14.48 -5.37 -0.65
N ILE A 93 14.23 -6.59 -0.17
CA ILE A 93 15.13 -7.27 0.78
C ILE A 93 16.31 -7.86 -0.03
N GLN A 94 17.15 -6.96 -0.55
CA GLN A 94 18.30 -7.25 -1.42
C GLN A 94 19.63 -7.01 -0.71
N ASN A 95 20.69 -7.63 -1.22
CA ASN A 95 22.02 -7.59 -0.62
C ASN A 95 22.56 -6.18 -0.46
N ASP A 96 22.39 -5.29 -1.46
CA ASP A 96 22.94 -3.94 -1.38
C ASP A 96 22.35 -3.08 -0.27
N PHE A 97 21.10 -3.34 0.14
CA PHE A 97 20.46 -2.61 1.23
C PHE A 97 20.76 -3.19 2.63
N ILE A 98 21.37 -4.37 2.70
CA ILE A 98 21.67 -5.07 3.96
C ILE A 98 23.17 -5.10 4.24
N THR A 99 23.96 -5.61 3.29
CA THR A 99 25.41 -5.78 3.46
C THR A 99 26.25 -5.05 2.40
N GLY A 100 25.65 -4.61 1.30
CA GLY A 100 26.37 -4.05 0.15
C GLY A 100 26.47 -2.52 0.17
N SER A 101 26.45 -1.92 -1.03
CA SER A 101 26.87 -0.53 -1.26
C SER A 101 25.97 0.51 -0.60
N LEU A 102 24.69 0.20 -0.41
CA LEU A 102 23.69 1.07 0.20
C LEU A 102 23.11 0.45 1.49
N ALA A 103 23.94 -0.28 2.24
CA ALA A 103 23.52 -0.93 3.48
C ALA A 103 22.96 0.09 4.48
N LEU A 104 21.74 -0.12 4.98
CA LEU A 104 21.05 0.83 5.86
C LEU A 104 21.82 1.17 7.13
N LYS A 105 22.64 0.25 7.65
CA LYS A 105 23.50 0.49 8.83
C LYS A 105 24.52 1.61 8.63
N ASN A 106 24.82 1.95 7.37
CA ASN A 106 25.72 3.03 6.99
C ASN A 106 24.97 4.37 6.80
N ALA A 107 23.63 4.35 6.77
CA ALA A 107 22.81 5.56 6.70
C ALA A 107 22.70 6.24 8.07
N PRO A 108 22.29 7.52 8.14
CA PRO A 108 22.28 8.28 9.40
C PRO A 108 21.46 7.68 10.55
N ALA A 109 20.34 7.00 10.26
CA ALA A 109 19.53 6.32 11.27
C ALA A 109 20.21 5.08 11.86
N LYS A 110 21.24 4.53 11.18
CA LYS A 110 22.02 3.35 11.60
C LYS A 110 21.17 2.10 11.90
N GLN A 111 20.01 2.01 11.26
CA GLN A 111 19.14 0.84 11.37
C GLN A 111 19.71 -0.32 10.54
N ASP A 112 19.54 -1.56 11.00
CA ASP A 112 20.09 -2.74 10.31
C ASP A 112 19.02 -3.46 9.47
N GLY A 113 19.19 -3.44 8.15
CA GLY A 113 18.28 -4.10 7.22
C GLY A 113 18.19 -5.63 7.41
N ALA A 114 19.21 -6.26 8.01
CA ALA A 114 19.21 -7.71 8.25
C ALA A 114 18.10 -8.13 9.23
N GLU A 115 17.70 -7.24 10.15
CA GLU A 115 16.65 -7.50 11.14
C GLU A 115 15.25 -7.73 10.50
N VAL A 116 15.05 -7.27 9.26
CA VAL A 116 13.79 -7.43 8.54
C VAL A 116 13.61 -8.86 7.99
N VAL A 117 14.70 -9.53 7.63
CA VAL A 117 14.68 -10.87 6.99
C VAL A 117 13.93 -11.92 7.81
N PRO A 118 14.21 -12.13 9.13
CA PRO A 118 13.47 -13.13 9.91
C PRO A 118 11.97 -12.80 10.04
N ILE A 119 11.61 -11.51 10.10
CA ILE A 119 10.21 -11.07 10.19
C ILE A 119 9.49 -11.32 8.87
N ALA A 120 10.10 -10.96 7.73
CA ALA A 120 9.55 -11.27 6.42
C ALA A 120 9.32 -12.78 6.26
N ASN A 121 10.29 -13.60 6.65
CA ASN A 121 10.18 -15.05 6.62
C ASN A 121 9.07 -15.62 7.51
N GLN A 122 8.81 -15.00 8.67
CA GLN A 122 7.69 -15.34 9.53
C GLN A 122 6.36 -15.05 8.83
N LEU A 123 6.20 -13.85 8.26
CA LEU A 123 4.99 -13.42 7.57
C LEU A 123 4.68 -14.30 6.34
N ILE A 124 5.71 -14.58 5.52
CA ILE A 124 5.61 -15.50 4.39
C ILE A 124 5.17 -16.89 4.87
N GLY A 125 5.71 -17.33 6.01
CA GLY A 125 5.42 -18.63 6.61
C GLY A 125 4.02 -18.79 7.20
N LEU A 126 3.25 -17.71 7.37
CA LEU A 126 1.88 -17.78 7.91
C LEU A 126 0.93 -18.58 7.00
N GLY A 127 1.17 -18.58 5.68
CA GLY A 127 0.32 -19.28 4.72
C GLY A 127 -1.13 -18.78 4.61
N GLN A 128 -1.43 -17.62 5.23
CA GLN A 128 -2.77 -17.02 5.26
C GLN A 128 -2.96 -15.90 4.20
N PHE A 129 -1.87 -15.42 3.61
CA PHE A 129 -1.93 -14.49 2.48
C PHE A 129 -2.39 -15.22 1.22
N GLN A 130 -3.29 -14.58 0.46
CA GLN A 130 -3.73 -15.12 -0.83
C GLN A 130 -2.68 -14.91 -1.92
N ASP A 131 -1.78 -13.95 -1.72
CA ASP A 131 -0.65 -13.70 -2.60
C ASP A 131 0.56 -13.17 -1.81
N VAL A 132 1.76 -13.48 -2.27
CA VAL A 132 3.02 -12.94 -1.75
C VAL A 132 3.81 -12.45 -2.96
N VAL A 133 3.97 -11.13 -3.05
CA VAL A 133 4.66 -10.46 -4.15
C VAL A 133 5.94 -9.83 -3.64
N TYR A 134 7.01 -9.99 -4.38
CA TYR A 134 8.34 -9.47 -4.04
C TYR A 134 8.68 -8.33 -4.99
N SER A 135 9.48 -7.37 -4.52
CA SER A 135 10.10 -6.39 -5.42
C SER A 135 11.61 -6.46 -5.39
N GLN A 136 12.20 -5.99 -6.49
CA GLN A 136 13.62 -5.73 -6.60
C GLN A 136 13.84 -4.37 -7.25
N ASP A 137 14.69 -3.55 -6.66
CA ASP A 137 15.40 -2.56 -7.45
C ASP A 137 16.30 -3.25 -8.47
N TRP A 138 16.31 -2.71 -9.68
CA TRP A 138 16.94 -3.36 -10.82
C TRP A 138 17.50 -2.35 -11.82
N HIS A 139 18.52 -1.60 -11.37
CA HIS A 139 19.06 -0.46 -12.08
C HIS A 139 20.09 -0.84 -13.14
N PRO A 140 20.10 -0.19 -14.33
CA PRO A 140 21.23 -0.28 -15.23
C PRO A 140 22.49 0.32 -14.58
N SER A 141 23.69 -0.09 -15.00
CA SER A 141 24.95 0.37 -14.39
C SER A 141 25.25 1.87 -14.57
N ASP A 142 24.48 2.55 -15.42
CA ASP A 142 24.57 3.98 -15.73
C ASP A 142 23.31 4.76 -15.34
N HIS A 143 22.58 4.26 -14.33
CA HIS A 143 21.35 4.87 -13.83
C HIS A 143 21.55 6.29 -13.30
N CYS A 144 20.55 7.15 -13.49
CA CYS A 144 20.61 8.57 -13.13
C CYS A 144 20.68 8.85 -11.64
N SER A 145 20.27 7.88 -10.80
CA SER A 145 20.35 8.02 -9.35
C SER A 145 21.76 7.79 -8.80
N PHE A 146 22.72 7.33 -9.62
CA PHE A 146 24.06 7.00 -9.15
C PHE A 146 24.98 8.21 -9.12
N ILE A 147 25.56 8.49 -7.95
CA ILE A 147 26.52 9.57 -7.75
C ILE A 147 27.74 9.40 -8.66
N GLU A 148 28.15 8.17 -8.96
CA GLU A 148 29.27 7.88 -9.87
C GLU A 148 28.99 8.32 -11.31
N LYS A 149 27.71 8.54 -11.65
CA LYS A 149 27.25 8.94 -12.98
C LYS A 149 26.93 10.42 -13.10
N ILE A 150 26.98 11.18 -12.01
CA ILE A 150 26.53 12.57 -12.01
C ILE A 150 27.31 13.47 -12.98
N SER A 151 28.61 13.23 -13.14
CA SER A 151 29.46 14.00 -14.06
C SER A 151 29.13 13.76 -15.55
N GLU A 152 28.42 12.67 -15.85
CA GLU A 152 27.95 12.32 -17.20
C GLU A 152 26.53 12.84 -17.47
N GLN A 153 25.83 13.37 -16.45
CA GLN A 153 24.45 13.86 -16.56
C GLN A 153 24.42 15.36 -16.82
N GLU A 154 23.41 15.80 -17.58
CA GLU A 154 23.09 17.22 -17.72
C GLU A 154 22.23 17.67 -16.53
N LEU A 155 22.71 18.69 -15.81
CA LEU A 155 21.97 19.27 -14.70
C LEU A 155 21.18 20.49 -15.15
N ASP A 156 19.96 20.61 -14.66
CA ASP A 156 19.13 21.78 -14.90
C ASP A 156 19.73 23.02 -14.21
N SER A 157 19.53 24.19 -14.81
CA SER A 157 20.01 25.47 -14.25
C SER A 157 19.50 25.79 -12.83
N SER A 158 18.42 25.13 -12.40
CA SER A 158 17.86 25.23 -11.05
C SER A 158 18.58 24.36 -10.00
N THR A 159 19.52 23.51 -10.40
CA THR A 159 20.34 22.75 -9.44
C THR A 159 21.22 23.70 -8.61
N GLU A 160 21.20 23.54 -7.29
CA GLU A 160 22.04 24.35 -6.39
C GLU A 160 23.47 23.78 -6.25
N ILE A 161 23.62 22.49 -6.53
CA ILE A 161 24.85 21.72 -6.33
C ILE A 161 25.43 21.35 -7.69
N THR A 162 26.72 21.63 -7.88
CA THR A 162 27.47 21.25 -9.08
C THR A 162 27.91 19.78 -8.98
N ALA A 163 28.07 19.12 -10.13
CA ALA A 163 28.43 17.69 -10.19
C ALA A 163 29.72 17.34 -9.43
N ASP A 164 30.72 18.23 -9.39
CA ASP A 164 31.99 18.05 -8.67
C ASP A 164 31.87 18.17 -7.15
N LYS A 165 30.79 18.78 -6.65
CA LYS A 165 30.53 18.98 -5.21
C LYS A 165 29.44 18.07 -4.66
N ALA A 166 28.69 17.41 -5.53
CA ALA A 166 27.61 16.51 -5.16
C ALA A 166 28.13 15.35 -4.31
N LYS A 167 27.33 14.97 -3.32
CA LYS A 167 27.59 13.86 -2.40
C LYS A 167 26.42 12.88 -2.42
N VAL A 168 26.68 11.69 -1.89
CA VAL A 168 25.62 10.72 -1.60
C VAL A 168 24.55 11.38 -0.72
N PHE A 169 23.29 11.17 -1.09
CA PHE A 169 22.05 11.72 -0.53
C PHE A 169 21.76 13.20 -0.85
N ASP A 170 22.64 13.91 -1.55
CA ASP A 170 22.29 15.21 -2.10
C ASP A 170 21.17 15.06 -3.15
N THR A 171 20.33 16.08 -3.26
CA THR A 171 19.30 16.16 -4.31
C THR A 171 19.73 17.15 -5.38
N VAL A 172 19.73 16.70 -6.63
CA VAL A 172 19.99 17.52 -7.81
C VAL A 172 18.73 17.64 -8.66
N VAL A 173 18.73 18.57 -9.61
CA VAL A 173 17.71 18.62 -10.66
C VAL A 173 18.37 18.23 -11.99
N LEU A 174 17.96 17.10 -12.54
CA LEU A 174 18.41 16.64 -13.86
C LEU A 174 17.66 17.42 -14.95
N ALA A 175 18.40 17.85 -15.97
CA ALA A 175 17.83 18.52 -17.12
C ALA A 175 16.89 17.57 -17.88
N GLY A 176 15.80 18.12 -18.42
CA GLY A 176 14.77 17.35 -19.10
C GLY A 176 13.52 18.18 -19.35
N SER A 177 12.49 17.54 -19.92
CA SER A 177 11.18 18.16 -20.13
C SER A 177 10.08 17.21 -19.65
N PRO A 178 9.59 17.36 -18.39
CA PRO A 178 10.03 18.32 -17.37
C PRO A 178 11.39 17.94 -16.73
N PRO A 179 12.09 18.90 -16.08
CA PRO A 179 13.23 18.59 -15.22
C PRO A 179 12.82 17.67 -14.06
N VAL A 180 13.75 16.80 -13.63
CA VAL A 180 13.47 15.76 -12.63
C VAL A 180 14.34 15.98 -11.39
N LYS A 181 13.72 16.08 -10.20
CA LYS A 181 14.45 16.04 -8.94
C LYS A 181 14.93 14.61 -8.69
N GLN A 182 16.23 14.44 -8.47
CA GLN A 182 16.86 13.16 -8.24
C GLN A 182 17.74 13.23 -7.00
N GLN A 183 17.47 12.35 -6.03
CA GLN A 183 18.41 12.12 -4.94
C GLN A 183 19.50 11.15 -5.41
N LEU A 184 20.75 11.42 -5.02
CA LEU A 184 21.89 10.64 -5.44
C LEU A 184 22.24 9.56 -4.42
N PHE A 185 22.59 8.38 -4.92
CA PHE A 185 22.96 7.19 -4.14
C PHE A 185 24.27 6.63 -4.69
N PRO A 186 25.04 5.84 -3.92
CA PRO A 186 26.05 4.98 -4.51
C PRO A 186 25.40 4.02 -5.50
N SER A 187 26.17 3.52 -6.47
CA SER A 187 25.70 2.46 -7.36
C SER A 187 25.24 1.25 -6.54
N HIS A 188 23.98 0.85 -6.72
CA HIS A 188 23.33 -0.21 -5.95
C HIS A 188 22.32 -0.96 -6.82
N ALA A 189 21.98 -2.18 -6.43
CA ALA A 189 21.00 -3.04 -7.08
C ALA A 189 21.17 -3.07 -8.61
N VAL A 190 22.43 -3.07 -9.06
CA VAL A 190 22.78 -3.08 -10.48
C VAL A 190 22.40 -4.43 -11.08
N ARG A 191 21.71 -4.43 -12.22
CA ARG A 191 21.21 -5.67 -12.84
C ARG A 191 22.30 -6.73 -12.99
N ASN A 192 21.93 -7.96 -12.68
CA ASN A 192 22.78 -9.14 -12.84
C ASN A 192 24.06 -9.07 -11.99
N THR A 193 24.03 -8.35 -10.86
CA THR A 193 25.08 -8.36 -9.85
C THR A 193 24.56 -8.94 -8.55
N SER A 194 25.45 -9.44 -7.71
CA SER A 194 25.08 -9.99 -6.40
C SER A 194 24.41 -8.96 -5.50
N GLY A 195 24.71 -7.67 -5.66
CA GLY A 195 24.07 -6.59 -4.90
C GLY A 195 22.56 -6.50 -5.14
N ALA A 196 22.11 -6.85 -6.34
CA ALA A 196 20.70 -6.84 -6.73
C ALA A 196 19.96 -8.15 -6.42
N ASP A 197 20.66 -9.21 -6.03
CA ASP A 197 20.00 -10.44 -5.61
C ASP A 197 19.30 -10.24 -4.26
N PHE A 198 18.24 -11.03 -4.02
CA PHE A 198 17.64 -11.10 -2.69
C PHE A 198 18.67 -11.59 -1.67
N HIS A 199 18.49 -11.17 -0.41
CA HIS A 199 19.29 -11.71 0.68
C HIS A 199 19.16 -13.23 0.76
N GLU A 200 20.27 -13.94 0.99
CA GLU A 200 20.31 -15.40 0.91
C GLU A 200 19.35 -16.10 1.88
N ASP A 201 19.15 -15.49 3.07
CA ASP A 201 18.23 -16.01 4.08
C ASP A 201 16.75 -15.70 3.80
N LEU A 202 16.43 -14.85 2.82
CA LEU A 202 15.04 -14.55 2.47
C LEU A 202 14.39 -15.75 1.77
N LYS A 203 13.25 -16.19 2.29
CA LYS A 203 12.44 -17.23 1.66
C LYS A 203 11.74 -16.66 0.43
N VAL A 204 12.23 -17.05 -0.75
CA VAL A 204 11.59 -16.74 -2.02
C VAL A 204 11.23 -18.06 -2.70
N PRO A 205 9.97 -18.53 -2.61
CA PRO A 205 9.54 -19.73 -3.30
C PRO A 205 9.79 -19.67 -4.81
N PRO A 206 10.02 -20.82 -5.47
CA PRO A 206 10.09 -20.87 -6.93
C PRO A 206 8.78 -20.32 -7.55
N ASN A 207 8.91 -19.55 -8.64
CA ASN A 207 7.79 -18.92 -9.36
C ASN A 207 7.03 -17.82 -8.59
N SER A 208 7.61 -17.28 -7.51
CA SER A 208 7.09 -16.06 -6.89
C SER A 208 6.92 -14.92 -7.91
N LYS A 209 5.87 -14.11 -7.75
CA LYS A 209 5.71 -12.88 -8.53
C LYS A 209 6.76 -11.87 -8.04
N ILE A 210 7.64 -11.45 -8.94
CA ILE A 210 8.69 -10.47 -8.66
C ILE A 210 8.47 -9.27 -9.56
N ILE A 211 8.34 -8.09 -8.97
CA ILE A 211 8.22 -6.81 -9.66
C ILE A 211 9.59 -6.12 -9.66
N LYS A 212 10.15 -5.85 -10.83
CA LYS A 212 11.41 -5.11 -10.96
C LYS A 212 11.13 -3.63 -11.21
N LYS A 213 11.69 -2.76 -10.37
CA LYS A 213 11.56 -1.30 -10.46
C LYS A 213 12.93 -0.63 -10.68
N GLY A 214 12.93 0.69 -10.89
CA GLY A 214 14.15 1.45 -11.19
C GLY A 214 14.79 1.07 -12.52
N THR A 215 14.00 0.54 -13.48
CA THR A 215 14.56 -0.07 -14.68
C THR A 215 14.88 0.93 -15.81
N HIS A 216 14.49 2.19 -15.67
CA HIS A 216 14.74 3.19 -16.70
C HIS A 216 15.99 3.99 -16.38
N LYS A 217 16.95 4.08 -17.31
CA LYS A 217 18.24 4.75 -17.07
C LYS A 217 18.11 6.17 -16.54
N HIS A 218 17.15 6.94 -17.08
CA HIS A 218 17.04 8.38 -16.83
C HIS A 218 15.94 8.75 -15.83
N ALA A 219 15.34 7.79 -15.16
CA ALA A 219 14.28 8.07 -14.21
C ALA A 219 14.14 6.96 -13.18
N ASP A 220 14.13 7.38 -11.92
CA ASP A 220 14.05 6.51 -10.76
C ASP A 220 12.60 6.14 -10.43
N CYS A 221 12.40 5.00 -9.76
CA CYS A 221 11.09 4.52 -9.33
C CYS A 221 11.21 3.84 -7.97
N MET A 222 10.73 4.50 -6.93
CA MET A 222 10.78 3.97 -5.56
C MET A 222 9.56 3.09 -5.23
N SER A 223 8.38 3.45 -5.72
CA SER A 223 7.17 2.68 -5.51
C SER A 223 7.10 1.48 -6.45
N VAL A 224 6.58 0.36 -5.96
CA VAL A 224 6.30 -0.81 -6.82
C VAL A 224 5.03 -0.67 -7.65
N PHE A 225 4.21 0.37 -7.41
CA PHE A 225 2.97 0.63 -8.13
C PHE A 225 3.12 1.61 -9.30
N ALA A 226 4.22 2.38 -9.37
CA ALA A 226 4.44 3.37 -10.41
C ALA A 226 5.72 3.11 -11.22
N ASP A 227 5.61 3.20 -12.55
CA ASP A 227 6.77 3.28 -13.43
C ASP A 227 7.37 4.69 -13.48
N TYR A 228 8.44 4.84 -14.25
CA TYR A 228 9.19 6.09 -14.35
C TYR A 228 8.41 7.26 -14.97
N ARG A 229 7.23 7.00 -15.53
CA ARG A 229 6.30 8.00 -16.08
C ARG A 229 5.08 8.19 -15.18
N GLY A 230 5.10 7.62 -13.97
CA GLY A 230 3.96 7.63 -13.04
C GLY A 230 2.80 6.74 -13.49
N ARG A 231 3.01 5.80 -14.43
CA ARG A 231 1.96 4.87 -14.88
C ARG A 231 1.91 3.65 -13.97
N PRO A 232 0.73 3.02 -13.78
CA PRO A 232 0.62 1.79 -13.01
C PRO A 232 1.59 0.71 -13.50
N THR A 233 2.28 0.04 -12.58
CA THR A 233 3.03 -1.18 -12.89
C THR A 233 2.10 -2.37 -13.09
N GLU A 234 2.66 -3.50 -13.51
CA GLU A 234 1.94 -4.78 -13.58
C GLU A 234 1.43 -5.30 -12.22
N LEU A 235 1.84 -4.69 -11.09
CA LEU A 235 1.41 -5.11 -9.76
C LEU A 235 -0.08 -4.85 -9.55
N ASP A 236 -0.56 -3.66 -9.89
CA ASP A 236 -1.97 -3.31 -9.66
C ASP A 236 -2.91 -4.22 -10.47
N VAL A 237 -2.56 -4.48 -11.74
CA VAL A 237 -3.27 -5.43 -12.60
C VAL A 237 -3.26 -6.83 -11.98
N TRP A 238 -2.12 -7.26 -11.43
CA TRP A 238 -1.98 -8.58 -10.81
C TRP A 238 -2.85 -8.75 -9.56
N LEU A 239 -2.87 -7.75 -8.68
CA LEU A 239 -3.62 -7.72 -7.42
C LEU A 239 -5.13 -7.59 -7.70
N THR A 240 -5.52 -6.70 -8.61
CA THR A 240 -6.92 -6.50 -9.03
C THR A 240 -7.50 -7.77 -9.65
N ALA A 241 -6.77 -8.44 -10.55
CA ALA A 241 -7.20 -9.72 -11.13
C ALA A 241 -7.44 -10.82 -10.09
N ARG A 242 -6.84 -10.69 -8.90
CA ARG A 242 -6.99 -11.61 -7.77
C ARG A 242 -7.97 -11.12 -6.72
N ASN A 243 -8.65 -10.00 -6.96
CA ASN A 243 -9.56 -9.37 -6.01
C ASN A 243 -8.89 -9.08 -4.67
N ILE A 244 -7.61 -8.72 -4.66
CA ILE A 244 -6.92 -8.29 -3.45
C ILE A 244 -7.52 -6.96 -2.98
N THR A 245 -7.85 -6.90 -1.70
CA THR A 245 -8.45 -5.72 -1.06
C THR A 245 -7.52 -5.05 -0.07
N ASP A 246 -6.57 -5.82 0.47
CA ASP A 246 -5.64 -5.40 1.51
C ASP A 246 -4.22 -5.79 1.11
N VAL A 247 -3.27 -4.88 1.34
CA VAL A 247 -1.84 -5.13 1.17
C VAL A 247 -1.14 -4.94 2.51
N PHE A 248 -0.29 -5.91 2.85
CA PHE A 248 0.61 -5.85 3.99
C PHE A 248 2.02 -5.65 3.48
N LEU A 249 2.72 -4.64 3.98
CA LEU A 249 4.06 -4.29 3.52
C LEU A 249 5.08 -4.60 4.60
N CYS A 250 6.16 -5.26 4.20
CA CYS A 250 7.42 -5.37 4.95
C CYS A 250 8.57 -5.22 3.96
N GLY A 251 9.77 -4.91 4.45
CA GLY A 251 10.94 -4.73 3.59
C GLY A 251 11.71 -3.44 3.85
N LEU A 252 12.42 -2.95 2.83
CA LEU A 252 13.34 -1.83 2.92
C LEU A 252 13.10 -0.83 1.78
N ALA A 253 13.31 0.48 1.95
CA ALA A 253 13.45 1.23 3.19
C ALA A 253 12.13 1.94 3.56
N MET A 254 11.85 2.11 4.86
CA MET A 254 10.62 2.73 5.38
C MET A 254 10.37 4.12 4.79
N ASP A 255 11.40 4.95 4.74
CA ASP A 255 11.44 6.32 4.24
C ASP A 255 11.54 6.43 2.71
N TYR A 256 11.61 5.30 1.99
CA TYR A 256 11.67 5.23 0.54
C TYR A 256 10.66 4.21 0.00
N CYS A 257 11.13 3.06 -0.49
CA CYS A 257 10.34 2.11 -1.26
C CYS A 257 9.12 1.60 -0.51
N VAL A 258 9.24 1.26 0.78
CA VAL A 258 8.12 0.77 1.59
C VAL A 258 7.07 1.87 1.77
N GLY A 259 7.48 3.06 2.22
CA GLY A 259 6.54 4.11 2.54
C GLY A 259 5.89 4.74 1.30
N LEU A 260 6.64 4.92 0.21
CA LEU A 260 6.08 5.41 -1.06
C LEU A 260 5.15 4.38 -1.69
N THR A 261 5.49 3.08 -1.62
CA THR A 261 4.57 2.01 -2.03
C THR A 261 3.29 2.03 -1.18
N ALA A 262 3.39 2.25 0.14
CA ALA A 262 2.23 2.32 1.01
C ALA A 262 1.31 3.50 0.64
N LEU A 263 1.88 4.66 0.31
CA LEU A 263 1.10 5.82 -0.13
C LEU A 263 0.41 5.57 -1.47
N ASP A 264 1.09 4.97 -2.44
CA ASP A 264 0.49 4.64 -3.74
C ASP A 264 -0.58 3.55 -3.60
N ALA A 265 -0.38 2.55 -2.73
CA ALA A 265 -1.38 1.54 -2.44
C ALA A 265 -2.67 2.16 -1.87
N LEU A 266 -2.53 3.16 -0.98
CA LEU A 266 -3.67 3.92 -0.46
C LEU A 266 -4.37 4.71 -1.56
N ASP A 267 -3.63 5.36 -2.46
CA ASP A 267 -4.19 6.13 -3.57
C ASP A 267 -4.90 5.24 -4.61
N LEU A 268 -4.43 4.00 -4.80
CA LEU A 268 -5.10 2.98 -5.60
C LEU A 268 -6.29 2.31 -4.88
N GLY A 269 -6.55 2.69 -3.64
CA GLY A 269 -7.68 2.18 -2.87
C GLY A 269 -7.47 0.79 -2.26
N TYR A 270 -6.24 0.35 -2.05
CA TYR A 270 -5.96 -0.80 -1.19
C TYR A 270 -5.97 -0.38 0.28
N ARG A 271 -6.59 -1.20 1.14
CA ARG A 271 -6.38 -1.06 2.58
C ARG A 271 -4.94 -1.46 2.88
N THR A 272 -4.18 -0.54 3.47
CA THR A 272 -2.73 -0.66 3.52
C THR A 272 -2.27 -0.82 4.95
N TRP A 273 -1.53 -1.90 5.18
CA TRP A 273 -0.97 -2.29 6.47
C TRP A 273 0.55 -2.28 6.37
N VAL A 274 1.22 -1.49 7.19
CA VAL A 274 2.69 -1.51 7.28
C VAL A 274 3.09 -2.28 8.53
N VAL A 275 3.83 -3.37 8.34
CA VAL A 275 4.37 -4.17 9.44
C VAL A 275 5.60 -3.44 9.98
N GLU A 276 5.40 -2.66 11.04
CA GLU A 276 6.32 -1.63 11.50
C GLU A 276 7.66 -2.18 11.99
N ASP A 277 7.64 -3.31 12.69
CA ASP A 277 8.86 -4.03 13.08
C ASP A 277 9.50 -4.78 11.90
N GLY A 278 8.75 -5.03 10.83
CA GLY A 278 9.21 -5.62 9.56
C GLY A 278 9.72 -4.61 8.54
N THR A 279 10.15 -3.43 8.96
CA THR A 279 10.76 -2.41 8.09
C THR A 279 11.87 -1.65 8.80
N ARG A 280 12.85 -1.15 8.04
CA ARG A 280 13.93 -0.26 8.51
C ARG A 280 14.13 0.87 7.52
N GLY A 281 14.67 2.00 7.95
CA GLY A 281 14.89 3.17 7.10
C GLY A 281 16.26 3.82 7.26
N CYS A 282 16.50 4.84 6.45
CA CYS A 282 17.80 5.50 6.32
C CYS A 282 17.92 6.76 7.20
N PHE A 283 16.83 7.52 7.35
CA PHE A 283 16.81 8.82 8.04
C PHE A 283 15.62 8.90 9.01
N GLU A 284 15.88 9.13 10.30
CA GLU A 284 14.85 9.09 11.34
C GLU A 284 13.70 10.09 11.12
N ASP A 285 14.03 11.29 10.67
CA ASP A 285 13.06 12.35 10.36
C ASP A 285 12.18 12.00 9.15
N GLN A 286 12.75 11.42 8.10
CA GLN A 286 12.00 10.98 6.91
C GLN A 286 11.15 9.75 7.19
N ILE A 287 11.63 8.83 8.03
CA ILE A 287 10.85 7.68 8.52
C ILE A 287 9.58 8.18 9.20
N GLU A 288 9.72 9.14 10.13
CA GLU A 288 8.58 9.64 10.88
C GLU A 288 7.65 10.51 10.00
N ASP A 289 8.17 11.33 9.09
CA ASP A 289 7.34 12.05 8.10
C ASP A 289 6.47 11.09 7.29
N LEU A 290 7.09 10.05 6.72
CA LEU A 290 6.39 9.14 5.82
C LEU A 290 5.37 8.28 6.59
N LYS A 291 5.70 7.84 7.80
CA LYS A 291 4.74 7.21 8.73
C LYS A 291 3.53 8.10 8.98
N ASN A 292 3.74 9.38 9.27
CA ASN A 292 2.66 10.31 9.55
C ASN A 292 1.79 10.58 8.31
N ARG A 293 2.40 10.67 7.13
CA ARG A 293 1.66 10.78 5.85
C ARG A 293 0.80 9.55 5.59
N ILE A 294 1.33 8.34 5.82
CA ILE A 294 0.59 7.08 5.66
C ILE A 294 -0.59 7.03 6.63
N ARG A 295 -0.38 7.32 7.93
CA ARG A 295 -1.47 7.37 8.93
C ARG A 295 -2.54 8.39 8.55
N LYS A 296 -2.14 9.58 8.10
CA LYS A 296 -3.06 10.64 7.67
C LYS A 296 -3.92 10.23 6.47
N LYS A 297 -3.38 9.40 5.57
CA LYS A 297 -4.12 8.80 4.44
C LYS A 297 -4.90 7.53 4.82
N GLY A 298 -4.91 7.12 6.09
CA GLY A 298 -5.65 5.96 6.57
C GLY A 298 -4.90 4.62 6.50
N GLY A 299 -3.58 4.66 6.26
CA GLY A 299 -2.74 3.47 6.39
C GLY A 299 -2.52 3.09 7.87
N ILE A 300 -2.45 1.79 8.13
CA ILE A 300 -2.44 1.23 9.48
C ILE A 300 -1.05 0.62 9.75
N PHE A 301 -0.47 0.93 10.91
CA PHE A 301 0.78 0.32 11.37
C PHE A 301 0.48 -0.78 12.37
N VAL A 302 1.10 -1.94 12.19
CA VAL A 302 0.93 -3.12 13.04
C VAL A 302 2.29 -3.75 13.34
N LYS A 303 2.37 -4.54 14.41
CA LYS A 303 3.52 -5.41 14.67
C LYS A 303 3.31 -6.78 14.03
N SER A 304 4.40 -7.43 13.67
CA SER A 304 4.42 -8.75 13.02
C SER A 304 3.60 -9.80 13.79
N HIS A 305 3.66 -9.80 15.13
CA HIS A 305 2.91 -10.73 15.98
C HIS A 305 1.38 -10.52 15.96
N GLU A 306 0.90 -9.37 15.49
CA GLU A 306 -0.53 -9.08 15.38
C GLU A 306 -1.12 -9.57 14.05
N VAL A 307 -0.27 -9.74 13.02
CA VAL A 307 -0.70 -10.02 11.64
C VAL A 307 -1.51 -11.30 11.53
N GLU A 308 -1.07 -12.39 12.17
CA GLU A 308 -1.80 -13.67 12.16
C GLU A 308 -3.24 -13.52 12.66
N ASN A 309 -3.44 -12.81 13.76
CA ASN A 309 -4.79 -12.55 14.31
C ASN A 309 -5.62 -11.64 13.38
N ILE A 310 -4.98 -10.65 12.75
CA ILE A 310 -5.64 -9.74 11.80
C ILE A 310 -6.13 -10.50 10.56
N LEU A 311 -5.34 -11.45 10.05
CA LEU A 311 -5.69 -12.30 8.92
C LEU A 311 -6.75 -13.35 9.28
N GLY A 312 -6.68 -13.92 10.49
CA GLY A 312 -7.63 -14.91 11.00
C GLY A 312 -9.04 -14.38 11.30
N GLY A 313 -9.28 -13.07 11.15
CA GLY A 313 -10.62 -12.48 11.22
C GLY A 313 -11.21 -12.33 12.62
N THR A 314 -10.43 -12.57 13.69
CA THR A 314 -10.88 -12.42 15.08
C THR A 314 -10.98 -10.95 15.49
N ASN A 315 -10.26 -10.05 14.80
CA ASN A 315 -10.26 -8.63 15.09
C ASN A 315 -10.96 -7.84 13.98
N ARG A 316 -12.25 -7.55 14.18
CA ARG A 316 -13.07 -6.63 13.36
C ARG A 316 -12.76 -5.19 13.75
N ASN A 317 -11.48 -4.83 13.66
CA ASN A 317 -10.91 -3.58 14.13
C ASN A 317 -11.62 -2.38 13.45
N LEU A 318 -11.97 -1.37 14.24
CA LEU A 318 -12.65 -0.15 13.78
C LEU A 318 -11.89 0.54 12.64
N GLU A 319 -10.55 0.44 12.66
CA GLU A 319 -9.68 0.98 11.62
C GLU A 319 -9.92 0.32 10.27
N LYS A 320 -10.28 -0.98 10.22
CA LYS A 320 -10.65 -1.67 8.97
C LYS A 320 -11.91 -1.09 8.35
N VAL A 321 -12.88 -0.73 9.19
CA VAL A 321 -14.17 -0.16 8.75
C VAL A 321 -13.93 1.23 8.16
N LYS A 322 -13.19 2.09 8.86
CA LYS A 322 -12.80 3.44 8.41
C LYS A 322 -11.98 3.39 7.11
N ALA A 323 -10.91 2.59 7.09
CA ALA A 323 -10.04 2.45 5.91
C ALA A 323 -10.80 1.83 4.73
N GLY A 324 -11.71 0.90 5.00
CA GLY A 324 -12.57 0.29 3.98
C GLY A 324 -13.46 1.30 3.26
N LEU A 325 -14.01 2.30 3.97
CA LEU A 325 -14.88 3.30 3.36
C LEU A 325 -14.08 4.18 2.38
N SER A 326 -12.91 4.65 2.82
CA SER A 326 -12.00 5.45 1.99
C SER A 326 -11.55 4.68 0.74
N SER A 327 -11.15 3.42 0.92
CA SER A 327 -10.80 2.48 -0.15
C SER A 327 -11.95 2.27 -1.15
N SER A 328 -13.20 2.12 -0.66
CA SER A 328 -14.38 1.96 -1.52
C SER A 328 -14.67 3.18 -2.38
N ALA A 329 -14.39 4.39 -1.88
CA ALA A 329 -14.58 5.61 -2.64
C ALA A 329 -13.61 5.65 -3.84
N LEU A 330 -12.33 5.36 -3.62
CA LEU A 330 -11.30 5.38 -4.65
C LEU A 330 -11.55 4.33 -5.76
N ARG A 331 -11.84 3.09 -5.39
CA ARG A 331 -12.12 2.02 -6.37
C ARG A 331 -13.35 2.28 -7.24
N ARG A 332 -14.37 2.97 -6.69
CA ARG A 332 -15.57 3.36 -7.46
C ARG A 332 -15.32 4.53 -8.41
N HIS A 333 -14.38 5.42 -8.12
CA HIS A 333 -14.02 6.51 -9.03
C HIS A 333 -13.17 5.97 -10.19
N GLY A 334 -12.16 5.14 -9.92
CA GLY A 334 -11.33 4.53 -10.96
C GLY A 334 -12.14 3.71 -11.99
N ALA A 335 -13.13 2.94 -11.54
CA ALA A 335 -14.00 2.16 -12.44
C ALA A 335 -14.89 3.02 -13.36
N LYS A 336 -15.22 4.26 -12.97
CA LYS A 336 -16.01 5.18 -13.82
C LYS A 336 -15.16 5.84 -14.90
N ASP A 337 -13.90 6.13 -14.61
CA ASP A 337 -12.97 6.75 -15.56
C ASP A 337 -12.55 5.77 -16.67
N GLU A 338 -12.45 4.47 -16.36
CA GLU A 338 -12.20 3.42 -17.37
C GLU A 338 -13.42 3.16 -18.28
N ALA A 339 -14.64 3.23 -17.73
CA ALA A 339 -15.87 3.03 -18.51
C ALA A 339 -16.23 4.21 -19.42
N GLY A 340 -15.68 5.41 -19.16
CA GLY A 340 -15.87 6.60 -20.00
C GLY A 340 -14.89 6.70 -21.18
N ASN A 341 -13.86 5.86 -21.21
CA ASN A 341 -12.80 5.82 -22.25
C ASN A 341 -12.84 4.56 -23.13
N ALA A 342 -13.86 3.70 -22.98
CA ALA A 342 -14.04 2.45 -23.72
C ALA A 342 -15.00 2.59 -24.91
#